data_AF-A0A7K2P718-F1
#
_entry.id   AF-A0A7K2P718-F1
#
_cell.length_a   1.000
_cell.length_b   1.000
_cell.length_c   1.000
_cell.angle_alpha   90.00
_cell.angle_beta   90.00
_cell.angle_gamma   90.00
#
_symmetry.space_group_name_H-M   'P 1'
#
loop_
_entity.id
_entity.type
_entity.pdbx_description
1 polymer ?
#
loop_
_entity_poly.entity_id
_entity_poly.type
_entity_poly.pdbx_seq_one_letter_code
_entity_poly.pdbx_strand_id
1 'polypeptide(L)' 'MGVTQPAAPAYLRFPHPHGELVAFTAEDDVWLAPLDGGRAWRVSADNVPVNHPRISPDGTT' A
#
# COMPACT_ATOMS: atom_id res chain seq x y z
N MET A 1 -14.86 22.70 12.91
CA MET A 1 -15.53 21.45 12.52
C MET A 1 -14.90 20.99 11.20
N GLY A 2 -13.87 20.15 11.25
CA GLY A 2 -13.18 19.69 10.04
C GLY A 2 -14.01 18.65 9.32
N VAL A 3 -14.32 18.88 8.05
CA VAL A 3 -14.96 17.86 7.21
C VAL A 3 -13.92 16.77 6.97
N THR A 4 -14.22 15.53 7.35
CA THR A 4 -13.43 14.38 6.91
C THR A 4 -13.72 14.24 5.43
N GLN A 5 -12.79 14.65 4.57
CA GLN A 5 -12.89 14.39 3.14
C GLN A 5 -13.04 12.87 2.98
N PRO A 6 -14.09 12.36 2.31
CA PRO A 6 -14.14 10.94 1.98
C PRO A 6 -12.87 10.62 1.20
N ALA A 7 -12.12 9.61 1.65
CA ALA A 7 -10.96 9.13 0.92
C ALA A 7 -11.43 8.82 -0.50
N ALA A 8 -10.83 9.48 -1.50
CA ALA A 8 -11.11 9.14 -2.89
C ALA A 8 -10.85 7.65 -3.07
N PRO A 9 -11.65 6.93 -3.88
CA PRO A 9 -11.40 5.52 -4.14
C PRO A 9 -9.97 5.37 -4.67
N ALA A 10 -9.10 4.74 -3.88
CA ALA A 10 -7.73 4.47 -4.28
C ALA A 10 -7.74 3.51 -5.48
N TYR A 11 -6.96 3.81 -6.52
CA TYR A 11 -6.77 2.86 -7.60
C TYR A 11 -5.74 1.81 -7.15
N LEU A 12 -6.24 0.76 -6.51
CA LEU A 12 -5.43 -0.34 -5.98
C LEU A 12 -5.01 -1.27 -7.11
N ARG A 13 -3.70 -1.46 -7.28
CA ARG A 13 -3.14 -2.40 -8.26
C ARG A 13 -2.16 -3.36 -7.59
N PHE A 14 -2.01 -4.53 -8.20
CA PHE A 14 -0.95 -5.49 -7.91
C PHE A 14 -0.80 -5.89 -6.42
N PRO A 15 -1.87 -6.37 -5.76
CA PRO A 15 -1.77 -6.78 -4.38
C PRO A 15 -0.86 -8.01 -4.22
N HIS A 16 0.01 -7.98 -3.21
CA HIS A 16 0.87 -9.08 -2.79
C HIS A 16 0.75 -9.29 -1.27
N PRO A 17 -0.07 -10.26 -0.81
CA PRO A 17 -0.17 -10.59 0.60
C PRO A 17 1.08 -11.35 1.10
N HIS A 18 1.50 -11.08 2.33
CA HIS A 18 2.56 -11.80 3.03
C HIS A 18 2.39 -11.68 4.55
N GLY A 19 2.22 -12.81 5.25
CA GLY A 19 1.88 -12.82 6.67
C GLY A 19 0.58 -12.05 6.92
N GLU A 20 0.61 -11.09 7.85
CA GLU A 20 -0.52 -10.22 8.21
C GLU A 20 -0.60 -8.93 7.36
N LEU A 21 0.24 -8.80 6.33
CA LEU A 21 0.35 -7.59 5.52
C LEU A 21 -0.05 -7.82 4.07
N VAL A 22 -0.47 -6.75 3.41
CA VAL A 22 -0.57 -6.68 1.95
C VAL A 22 0.24 -5.50 1.43
N ALA A 23 1.11 -5.77 0.47
CA ALA A 23 1.73 -4.74 -0.36
C ALA A 23 0.88 -4.49 -1.60
N PHE A 24 0.74 -3.24 -2.01
CA PHE A 24 0.01 -2.88 -3.23
C PHE A 24 0.51 -1.54 -3.78
N THR A 25 0.15 -1.25 -5.02
CA THR A 25 0.41 0.05 -5.64
C THR A 25 -0.83 0.94 -5.52
N ALA A 26 -0.65 2.17 -5.07
CA ALA A 26 -1.65 3.24 -5.10
C ALA A 26 -0.93 4.59 -5.25
N GLU A 27 -1.52 5.55 -5.96
CA GLU A 27 -0.89 6.87 -6.22
C GLU A 27 0.53 6.74 -6.82
N ASP A 28 0.75 5.71 -7.64
CA ASP A 28 2.04 5.32 -8.25
C ASP A 28 3.16 4.90 -7.26
N ASP A 29 2.87 4.87 -5.96
CA ASP A 29 3.76 4.45 -4.89
C ASP A 29 3.41 3.04 -4.34
N VAL A 30 4.35 2.44 -3.60
CA VAL A 30 4.12 1.23 -2.79
C VAL A 30 3.49 1.61 -1.46
N TRP A 31 2.43 0.89 -1.13
CA TRP A 31 1.73 0.96 0.15
C TRP A 31 1.71 -0.40 0.83
N LEU A 32 1.66 -0.37 2.15
CA LEU A 32 1.43 -1.53 3.02
C LEU A 32 0.20 -1.29 3.87
N ALA A 33 -0.57 -2.35 4.12
CA ALA A 33 -1.69 -2.34 5.05
C ALA A 33 -1.84 -3.69 5.78
N PRO A 34 -2.47 -3.70 6.97
CA PRO A 34 -2.88 -4.94 7.64
C PRO A 34 -3.97 -5.66 6.83
N LEU A 35 -3.89 -7.00 6.76
CA LEU A 35 -4.88 -7.84 6.06
C LEU A 35 -6.24 -7.89 6.76
N ASP A 36 -6.25 -7.76 8.09
CA ASP A 36 -7.46 -7.64 8.89
C ASP A 36 -8.12 -6.25 8.77
N GLY A 37 -7.51 -5.35 8.00
CA GLY A 37 -7.98 -4.01 7.74
C GLY A 37 -7.39 -2.98 8.71
N GLY A 38 -7.53 -1.70 8.35
CA GLY A 38 -6.97 -0.61 9.14
C GLY A 38 -6.23 0.40 8.27
N ARG A 39 -5.31 1.12 8.89
CA ARG A 39 -4.60 2.21 8.24
C ARG A 39 -3.46 1.68 7.36
N ALA A 40 -3.47 2.05 6.09
CA ALA A 40 -2.32 1.86 5.19
C ALA A 40 -1.23 2.92 5.42
N TRP A 41 0.02 2.57 5.14
CA TRP A 41 1.16 3.48 5.12
C TRP A 41 1.98 3.32 3.84
N ARG A 42 2.58 4.43 3.42
CA ARG A 42 3.35 4.52 2.20
C ARG A 42 4.82 4.15 2.44
N VAL A 43 5.40 3.34 1.55
CA VAL A 43 6.77 2.81 1.65
C VAL A 43 7.73 3.52 0.68
N SER A 44 7.27 3.85 -0.54
CA SER A 44 8.03 4.66 -1.50
C SER A 44 7.41 6.05 -1.65
N ALA A 45 8.21 7.05 -2.00
CA ALA A 45 7.71 8.39 -2.32
C ALA A 45 8.61 9.11 -3.32
N ASP A 46 9.32 8.35 -4.16
CA ASP A 46 10.27 8.87 -5.14
C ASP A 46 9.59 9.35 -6.43
N ASN A 47 8.26 9.18 -6.55
CA ASN A 47 7.45 9.48 -7.73
C ASN A 47 7.86 8.68 -8.98
N VAL A 48 8.44 7.48 -8.78
CA VAL A 48 8.72 6.55 -9.85
C VAL A 48 7.60 5.50 -9.90
N PRO A 49 6.93 5.28 -11.04
CA PRO A 49 5.85 4.31 -11.11
C PRO A 49 6.29 2.90 -10.73
N VAL A 50 5.62 2.31 -9.73
CA VAL A 50 5.89 0.94 -9.29
C VAL A 50 4.89 -0.06 -9.88
N ASN A 51 5.40 -1.20 -10.33
CA ASN A 51 4.61 -2.34 -10.78
C ASN A 51 4.96 -3.59 -9.97
N HIS A 52 3.95 -4.36 -9.57
CA HIS A 52 4.11 -5.66 -8.87
C HIS A 52 5.02 -5.61 -7.64
N PRO A 53 4.70 -4.79 -6.62
CA PRO A 53 5.46 -4.82 -5.36
C PRO A 53 5.36 -6.20 -4.70
N ARG A 54 6.44 -6.62 -4.06
CA ARG A 54 6.50 -7.87 -3.28
C ARG A 54 7.21 -7.61 -1.97
N ILE A 55 6.79 -8.34 -0.94
CA ILE A 55 7.48 -8.40 0.35
C ILE A 55 8.47 -9.57 0.25
N SER A 56 9.73 -9.38 0.63
CA SER A 56 10.67 -10.50 0.69
C SER A 56 10.17 -11.58 1.66
N PRO A 57 10.48 -12.86 1.43
CA PRO A 57 10.04 -13.93 2.32
C PRO A 57 10.45 -13.75 3.78
N ASP A 58 11.58 -13.08 4.03
CA ASP A 58 12.11 -12.77 5.37
C ASP A 58 11.70 -11.40 5.91
N GLY A 59 10.99 -10.59 5.11
CA GLY A 59 10.54 -9.24 5.48
C GLY A 59 11.65 -8.19 5.61
N THR A 60 12.89 -8.48 5.21
CA THR A 60 14.03 -7.57 5.37
C THR A 60 14.50 -6.87 4.09
N THR A 61 13.96 -7.24 2.91
CA THR A 61 14.33 -6.66 1.62
C THR A 61 13.16 -6.37 0.70
#